data_AF-A0A4Y1ZAP3-F1
#
_entry.id   AF-A0A4Y1ZAP3-F1
#
_cell.length_a   1.000
_cell.length_b   1.000
_cell.length_c   1.000
_cell.angle_alpha   90.00
_cell.angle_beta   90.00
_cell.angle_gamma   90.00
#
_symmetry.space_group_name_H-M   'P 1'
#
loop_
_entity.id
_entity.type
_entity.pdbx_description
1 polymer ?
#
loop_
_entity_poly.entity_id
_entity_poly.type
_entity_poly.pdbx_seq_one_letter_code
_entity_poly.pdbx_strand_id
1 'polypeptide(L)'
;MDELKERIRKDGTVINSEILKVDRFLNHQIDPQLMKKIGKAFAKHFQNAGITKVLTIESSGIAPALMTGLEMNVPVLFARKKKSLTINEDSLTTDVYSFTKKVHNTIFLENDTIIKEDHVLIIDDFLANGEAALGFDSSR
;
A
#
# COMPACT_ATOMS: atom_id res chain seq x y z
N MET A 1 13.26 -12.45 1.72
CA MET A 1 13.43 -11.11 2.32
C MET A 1 14.85 -10.59 2.23
N ASP A 2 15.86 -11.47 2.22
CA ASP A 2 17.27 -11.03 2.11
C ASP A 2 17.54 -10.23 0.84
N GLU A 3 16.91 -10.57 -0.28
CA GLU A 3 17.06 -9.80 -1.52
C GLU A 3 16.60 -8.34 -1.41
N LEU A 4 15.54 -8.04 -0.65
CA LEU A 4 15.11 -6.67 -0.40
C LEU A 4 16.13 -5.93 0.45
N LYS A 5 16.67 -6.59 1.48
CA LYS A 5 17.73 -6.01 2.34
C LYS A 5 18.98 -5.72 1.52
N GLU A 6 19.41 -6.64 0.67
CA GLU A 6 20.53 -6.44 -0.25
C GLU A 6 20.25 -5.32 -1.24
N ARG A 7 19.03 -5.24 -1.78
CA ARG A 7 18.66 -4.15 -2.68
C ARG A 7 18.72 -2.79 -1.99
N ILE A 8 18.25 -2.70 -0.75
CA ILE A 8 18.35 -1.48 0.06
C ILE A 8 19.82 -1.11 0.32
N ARG A 9 20.69 -2.07 0.69
CA ARG A 9 22.12 -1.81 0.92
C ARG A 9 22.84 -1.33 -0.33
N LYS A 10 22.49 -1.87 -1.50
CA LYS A 10 23.14 -1.57 -2.77
C LYS A 10 22.69 -0.24 -3.37
N ASP A 11 21.37 -0.02 -3.41
CA ASP A 11 20.76 1.07 -4.18
C ASP A 11 20.03 2.11 -3.32
N GLY A 12 19.97 1.91 -2.00
CA GLY A 12 19.41 2.87 -1.05
C GLY A 12 20.38 4.00 -0.75
N THR A 13 19.85 5.21 -0.56
CA THR A 13 20.64 6.38 -0.12
C THR A 13 20.02 6.94 1.14
N VAL A 14 20.79 6.99 2.23
CA VAL A 14 20.38 7.64 3.48
C VAL A 14 20.53 9.14 3.30
N ILE A 15 19.42 9.88 3.34
CA ILE A 15 19.42 11.33 3.22
C ILE A 15 19.67 11.99 4.59
N ASN A 16 19.05 11.45 5.63
CA ASN A 16 19.26 11.83 7.03
C ASN A 16 18.81 10.67 7.97
N SER A 17 18.75 10.90 9.27
CA SER A 17 18.35 9.89 10.28
C SER A 17 16.92 9.35 10.11
N GLU A 18 16.07 10.02 9.33
CA GLU A 18 14.65 9.70 9.16
C GLU A 18 14.30 9.25 7.73
N ILE A 19 15.13 9.59 6.74
CA ILE A 19 14.79 9.45 5.32
C ILE A 19 15.76 8.49 4.61
N LEU A 20 15.21 7.38 4.12
CA LEU A 20 15.85 6.45 3.20
C LEU A 20 15.26 6.62 1.79
N LYS A 21 16.09 6.98 0.83
CA LYS A 21 15.72 7.11 -0.59
C LYS A 21 15.94 5.79 -1.34
N VAL A 22 14.90 5.28 -2.00
CA VAL A 22 14.88 3.98 -2.72
C VAL A 22 14.30 4.08 -4.13
N ASP A 23 14.46 5.23 -4.77
CA ASP A 23 13.88 5.56 -6.08
C ASP A 23 14.27 4.60 -7.22
N ARG A 24 15.38 3.86 -7.07
CA ARG A 24 15.92 2.97 -8.11
C ARG A 24 15.24 1.61 -8.20
N PHE A 25 14.34 1.29 -7.27
CA PHE A 25 13.64 0.00 -7.29
C PHE A 25 12.22 0.00 -6.71
N LEU A 26 11.78 1.08 -6.07
CA LEU A 26 10.44 1.20 -5.47
C LEU A 26 9.72 2.51 -5.84
N ASN A 27 10.24 3.68 -5.42
CA ASN A 27 9.46 4.92 -5.40
C ASN A 27 9.36 5.68 -6.74
N HIS A 28 10.21 5.39 -7.72
CA HIS A 28 10.20 6.05 -9.03
C HIS A 28 10.41 5.04 -10.16
N GLN A 29 11.56 4.38 -10.16
CA GLN A 29 11.79 3.17 -10.92
C GLN A 29 11.34 1.98 -10.07
N ILE A 30 10.55 1.09 -10.66
CA ILE A 30 10.10 -0.15 -10.01
C ILE A 30 10.95 -1.29 -10.54
N ASP A 31 11.43 -2.18 -9.66
CA ASP A 31 11.97 -3.48 -10.06
C ASP A 31 10.85 -4.55 -10.02
N PRO A 32 10.31 -4.98 -11.19
CA PRO A 32 9.19 -5.90 -11.20
C PRO A 32 9.53 -7.30 -10.66
N GLN A 33 10.78 -7.75 -10.79
CA GLN A 33 11.19 -9.07 -10.31
C GLN A 33 11.28 -9.06 -8.78
N LEU A 34 11.79 -7.98 -8.20
CA LEU A 34 11.77 -7.79 -6.75
C LEU A 34 10.33 -7.68 -6.24
N MET A 35 9.47 -6.89 -6.88
CA MET A 35 8.06 -6.76 -6.49
C MET A 35 7.32 -8.10 -6.55
N LYS A 36 7.58 -8.93 -7.57
CA LYS A 36 7.00 -10.29 -7.66
C LYS A 36 7.39 -11.14 -6.45
N LYS A 37 8.65 -11.07 -6.01
CA LYS A 37 9.14 -11.83 -4.85
C LYS A 37 8.58 -11.29 -3.53
N ILE A 38 8.39 -9.97 -3.44
CA ILE A 38 7.70 -9.33 -2.30
C ILE A 38 6.24 -9.79 -2.24
N GLY A 39 5.50 -9.72 -3.35
CA GLY A 39 4.11 -10.19 -3.42
C GLY A 39 3.96 -11.65 -3.01
N LYS A 40 4.88 -12.52 -3.47
CA LYS A 40 4.96 -13.93 -3.03
C LYS A 40 5.17 -14.08 -1.53
N ALA A 41 6.01 -13.26 -0.93
CA ALA A 41 6.26 -13.31 0.50
C ALA A 41 5.02 -12.90 1.31
N PHE A 42 4.32 -11.84 0.88
CA PHE A 42 3.05 -11.43 1.50
C PHE A 42 1.97 -12.51 1.35
N ALA A 43 1.74 -13.00 0.12
CA ALA A 43 0.77 -14.05 -0.15
C ALA A 43 1.00 -15.30 0.72
N LYS A 44 2.25 -15.75 0.82
CA LYS A 44 2.63 -16.87 1.68
C LYS A 44 2.36 -16.61 3.16
N HIS A 45 2.65 -15.39 3.64
CA HIS A 45 2.42 -15.03 5.03
C HIS A 45 0.93 -15.04 5.38
N PHE A 46 0.08 -14.57 4.48
CA PHE A 46 -1.37 -14.43 4.67
C PHE A 46 -2.21 -15.55 4.03
N GLN A 47 -1.59 -16.65 3.58
CA GLN A 47 -2.27 -17.70 2.80
C GLN A 47 -3.48 -18.34 3.49
N ASN A 48 -3.49 -18.36 4.83
CA ASN A 48 -4.56 -18.95 5.63
C ASN A 48 -5.46 -17.90 6.29
N ALA A 49 -5.28 -16.62 5.97
CA ALA A 49 -6.08 -15.55 6.55
C ALA A 49 -7.44 -15.38 5.85
N GLY A 50 -7.70 -16.06 4.71
CA GLY A 50 -8.97 -15.92 4.00
C GLY A 50 -9.17 -14.54 3.37
N ILE A 51 -8.08 -13.91 2.91
CA ILE A 51 -8.10 -12.59 2.28
C ILE A 51 -8.93 -12.65 0.98
N THR A 52 -9.85 -11.69 0.82
CA THR A 52 -10.70 -11.57 -0.38
C THR A 52 -10.28 -10.40 -1.28
N LYS A 53 -9.56 -9.41 -0.75
CA LYS A 53 -9.08 -8.21 -1.46
C LYS A 53 -7.77 -7.69 -0.89
N VAL A 54 -6.96 -7.05 -1.74
CA VAL A 54 -5.80 -6.25 -1.30
C VAL A 54 -6.12 -4.77 -1.46
N LEU A 55 -5.78 -3.96 -0.46
CA LEU A 55 -5.95 -2.51 -0.45
C LEU A 55 -4.60 -1.81 -0.26
N THR A 56 -4.38 -0.72 -0.98
CA THR A 56 -3.17 0.13 -0.85
C THR A 56 -3.54 1.60 -1.02
N ILE A 57 -2.58 2.50 -0.82
CA ILE A 57 -2.70 3.92 -1.18
C ILE A 57 -1.78 4.23 -2.37
N GLU A 58 -2.20 5.15 -3.23
CA GLU A 58 -1.36 5.58 -4.35
C GLU A 58 -0.13 6.41 -3.89
N SER A 59 1.01 6.34 -4.59
CA SER A 59 1.25 5.57 -5.82
C SER A 59 2.21 4.39 -5.61
N SER A 60 3.21 4.53 -4.74
CA SER A 60 4.29 3.55 -4.58
C SER A 60 3.81 2.19 -4.06
N GLY A 61 2.82 2.14 -3.17
CA GLY A 61 2.24 0.90 -2.65
C GLY A 61 1.54 0.04 -3.71
N ILE A 62 1.18 0.61 -4.88
CA ILE A 62 0.49 -0.11 -5.96
C ILE A 62 1.31 -1.29 -6.48
N ALA A 63 2.63 -1.13 -6.64
CA ALA A 63 3.47 -2.18 -7.20
C ALA A 63 3.55 -3.44 -6.31
N PRO A 64 3.88 -3.36 -5.01
CA PRO A 64 3.86 -4.52 -4.13
C PRO A 64 2.43 -5.05 -3.90
N ALA A 65 1.41 -4.19 -3.83
CA ALA A 65 0.02 -4.60 -3.66
C ALA A 65 -0.49 -5.42 -4.87
N LEU A 66 -0.21 -4.95 -6.09
CA LEU A 66 -0.57 -5.63 -7.33
C LEU A 66 0.04 -7.03 -7.39
N MET A 67 1.34 -7.16 -7.08
CA MET A 67 2.01 -8.46 -7.08
C MET A 67 1.49 -9.40 -5.98
N THR A 68 1.04 -8.84 -4.85
CA THR A 68 0.41 -9.60 -3.77
C THR A 68 -0.96 -10.13 -4.21
N GLY A 69 -1.83 -9.26 -4.73
CA GLY A 69 -3.14 -9.67 -5.23
C GLY A 69 -3.05 -10.66 -6.39
N LEU A 70 -2.04 -10.49 -7.27
CA LEU A 70 -1.76 -11.43 -8.36
C LEU A 70 -1.43 -12.83 -7.84
N GLU A 71 -0.56 -12.95 -6.82
CA GLU A 71 -0.19 -14.25 -6.26
C GLU A 71 -1.33 -14.88 -5.44
N MET A 72 -2.12 -14.05 -4.75
CA MET A 72 -3.29 -14.51 -3.97
C MET A 72 -4.54 -14.76 -4.81
N ASN A 73 -4.52 -14.38 -6.09
CA ASN A 73 -5.66 -14.41 -7.01
C ASN A 73 -6.89 -13.64 -6.49
N VAL A 74 -6.66 -12.42 -5.99
CA VAL A 74 -7.69 -11.52 -5.48
C VAL A 74 -7.56 -10.12 -6.12
N PRO A 75 -8.66 -9.35 -6.25
CA PRO A 75 -8.59 -8.00 -6.78
C PRO A 75 -7.81 -7.07 -5.86
N VAL A 76 -7.25 -6.01 -6.46
CA VAL A 76 -6.46 -4.99 -5.76
C VAL A 76 -7.14 -3.64 -5.93
N LEU A 77 -7.38 -2.96 -4.81
CA LEU A 77 -7.92 -1.61 -4.73
C LEU A 77 -6.79 -0.66 -4.31
N PHE A 78 -6.80 0.56 -4.85
CA PHE A 78 -5.92 1.61 -4.38
C PHE A 78 -6.73 2.88 -4.06
N ALA A 79 -6.54 3.40 -2.86
CA ALA A 79 -7.12 4.66 -2.45
C ALA A 79 -6.36 5.84 -3.07
N ARG A 80 -7.09 6.91 -3.40
CA ARG A 80 -6.54 8.11 -4.00
C ARG A 80 -6.35 9.22 -2.98
N LYS A 81 -5.29 10.00 -3.11
CA LYS A 81 -5.00 11.16 -2.23
C LYS A 81 -5.69 12.44 -2.69
N LYS A 82 -6.21 12.46 -3.91
CA LYS A 82 -6.95 13.59 -4.49
C LYS A 82 -8.28 13.09 -5.03
N LYS A 83 -9.33 13.90 -4.88
CA LYS A 83 -10.62 13.65 -5.52
C LYS A 83 -10.41 13.60 -7.03
N SER A 84 -10.78 12.49 -7.64
CA SER A 84 -10.77 12.37 -9.10
C SER A 84 -12.03 13.02 -9.69
N LEU A 85 -11.95 13.47 -10.94
CA LEU A 85 -13.12 13.97 -11.68
C LEU A 85 -14.21 12.89 -11.83
N THR A 86 -13.84 11.61 -11.74
CA THR A 86 -14.75 10.46 -11.91
C THR A 86 -15.29 9.90 -10.60
N ILE A 87 -14.83 10.38 -9.44
CA ILE A 87 -15.28 9.89 -8.13
C ILE A 87 -16.52 10.70 -7.74
N ASN A 88 -17.68 10.02 -7.68
CA ASN A 88 -18.97 10.61 -7.32
C ASN A 88 -18.97 11.17 -5.89
N GLU A 89 -19.94 12.02 -5.57
CA GLU A 89 -20.06 12.68 -4.26
C GLU A 89 -20.21 11.69 -3.09
N ASP A 90 -20.66 10.47 -3.35
CA ASP A 90 -20.93 9.47 -2.32
C ASP A 90 -19.69 8.68 -1.85
N SER A 91 -18.49 8.94 -2.38
CA SER A 91 -17.28 8.14 -2.11
C SER A 91 -16.98 7.90 -0.62
N LEU A 92 -16.55 6.69 -0.29
CA LEU A 92 -15.94 6.36 1.00
C LEU A 92 -14.68 7.20 1.21
N THR A 93 -14.73 8.10 2.20
CA THR A 93 -13.62 8.94 2.61
C THR A 93 -13.15 8.54 4.01
N THR A 94 -11.83 8.53 4.19
CA THR A 94 -11.22 8.42 5.52
C THR A 94 -10.02 9.35 5.58
N ASP A 95 -9.76 9.91 6.76
CA ASP A 95 -8.64 10.82 6.97
C ASP A 95 -7.42 10.05 7.47
N VAL A 96 -6.33 10.11 6.72
CA VAL A 96 -5.04 9.54 7.09
C VAL A 96 -4.10 10.65 7.54
N TYR A 97 -3.60 10.57 8.77
CA TYR A 97 -2.68 11.58 9.31
C TYR A 97 -1.25 11.39 8.76
N SER A 98 -0.69 12.43 8.12
CA SER A 98 0.69 12.47 7.64
C SER A 98 1.57 13.23 8.61
N PHE A 99 2.46 12.54 9.32
CA PHE A 99 3.40 13.17 10.26
C PHE A 99 4.55 13.93 9.59
N THR A 100 5.05 13.48 8.44
CA THR A 100 6.11 14.20 7.70
C THR A 100 5.63 15.58 7.24
N LYS A 101 4.33 15.74 7.02
CA LYS A 101 3.70 17.02 6.65
C LYS A 101 2.86 17.64 7.78
N LYS A 102 2.66 16.93 8.89
CA LYS A 102 1.75 17.26 10.02
C LYS A 102 0.34 17.66 9.57
N VAL A 103 -0.22 16.97 8.57
CA VAL A 103 -1.56 17.25 8.01
C VAL A 103 -2.36 15.96 7.85
N HIS A 104 -3.68 16.05 8.06
CA HIS A 104 -4.61 15.00 7.63
C HIS A 104 -4.75 15.06 6.09
N ASN A 105 -4.60 13.91 5.44
CA ASN A 105 -4.92 13.77 4.02
C ASN A 105 -6.14 12.87 3.91
N THR A 106 -7.22 13.41 3.37
CA THR A 106 -8.39 12.61 3.00
C THR A 106 -8.00 11.69 1.85
N ILE A 107 -8.24 10.40 2.05
CA ILE A 107 -8.14 9.40 0.98
C ILE A 107 -9.53 9.01 0.51
N PHE A 108 -9.63 8.70 -0.78
CA PHE A 108 -10.89 8.43 -1.47
C PHE A 108 -10.88 7.00 -2.00
N LEU A 109 -11.94 6.26 -1.72
CA LEU A 109 -12.27 4.98 -2.33
C LEU A 109 -13.66 5.06 -2.99
N GLU A 110 -13.81 4.40 -4.12
CA GLU A 110 -15.09 4.33 -4.82
C GLU A 110 -16.09 3.51 -3.99
N ASN A 111 -17.35 3.92 -3.98
CA ASN A 111 -18.40 3.17 -3.30
C ASN A 111 -18.57 1.76 -3.86
N ASP A 112 -19.09 0.87 -3.02
CA ASP A 112 -19.36 -0.53 -3.34
C ASP A 112 -18.12 -1.36 -3.76
N THR A 113 -16.91 -0.79 -3.66
CA THR A 113 -15.67 -1.54 -3.90
C THR A 113 -15.29 -2.45 -2.74
N ILE A 114 -15.78 -2.16 -1.53
CA ILE A 114 -15.61 -2.98 -0.33
C ILE A 114 -17.00 -3.25 0.26
N ILE A 115 -17.28 -4.52 0.55
CA ILE A 115 -18.51 -4.98 1.20
C ILE A 115 -18.20 -5.55 2.58
N LYS A 116 -19.23 -5.78 3.40
CA LYS A 116 -19.09 -6.23 4.79
C LYS A 116 -18.42 -7.60 4.91
N GLU A 117 -18.56 -8.44 3.89
CA GLU A 117 -18.03 -9.80 3.82
C GLU A 117 -16.55 -9.83 3.39
N ASP A 118 -15.98 -8.70 2.98
CA ASP A 118 -14.58 -8.66 2.57
C ASP A 118 -13.63 -8.79 3.74
N HIS A 119 -12.58 -9.60 3.54
CA HIS A 119 -11.44 -9.63 4.42
C HIS A 119 -10.24 -9.03 3.69
N VAL A 120 -9.89 -7.80 4.09
CA VAL A 120 -8.98 -6.94 3.32
C VAL A 120 -7.57 -6.99 3.87
N LEU A 121 -6.59 -7.25 3.01
CA LEU A 121 -5.17 -7.12 3.31
C LEU A 121 -4.66 -5.75 2.86
N ILE A 122 -4.18 -4.94 3.80
CA ILE A 122 -3.56 -3.64 3.49
C ILE A 122 -2.08 -3.85 3.19
N ILE A 123 -1.61 -3.33 2.05
CA ILE A 123 -0.20 -3.31 1.64
C ILE A 123 0.21 -1.87 1.39
N ASP A 124 1.39 -1.48 1.88
CA ASP A 124 1.98 -0.17 1.64
C ASP A 124 3.49 -0.28 1.43
N ASP A 125 4.11 0.74 0.82
CA ASP A 125 5.55 0.76 0.53
C ASP A 125 6.41 1.07 1.76
N PHE A 126 5.95 1.99 2.61
CA PHE A 126 6.61 2.34 3.87
C PHE A 126 5.62 2.42 5.03
N LEU A 127 5.89 1.65 6.09
CA LEU A 127 5.25 1.85 7.39
C LEU A 127 6.16 2.71 8.28
N ALA A 128 5.85 4.01 8.37
CA ALA A 128 6.50 4.91 9.32
C ALA A 128 5.72 4.93 10.64
N ASN A 129 4.74 5.84 10.77
CA ASN A 129 3.97 6.00 12.00
C ASN A 129 2.65 5.20 12.02
N GLY A 130 2.37 4.36 11.02
CA GLY A 130 1.22 3.44 11.03
C GLY A 130 -0.14 4.03 10.65
N GLU A 131 -0.28 5.35 10.52
CA GLU A 131 -1.58 6.03 10.30
C GLU A 131 -2.30 5.65 9.00
N ALA A 132 -1.56 5.33 7.93
CA ALA A 132 -2.16 4.83 6.69
C ALA A 132 -2.90 3.50 6.91
N ALA A 133 -2.34 2.62 7.75
CA ALA A 133 -3.00 1.39 8.14
C ALA A 133 -4.16 1.67 9.11
N LEU A 134 -4.03 2.65 10.01
CA LEU A 134 -5.10 3.03 10.96
C LEU A 134 -6.30 3.69 10.27
N GLY A 135 -6.10 4.46 9.20
CA GLY A 135 -7.21 5.06 8.45
C GLY A 135 -8.14 4.04 7.79
N PHE A 136 -7.67 2.81 7.58
CA PHE A 136 -8.47 1.70 7.04
C PHE A 136 -9.10 0.81 8.11
N ASP A 137 -8.75 0.99 9.39
CA ASP A 137 -9.35 0.25 10.48
C ASP A 137 -10.66 0.94 10.92
N SER A 138 -11.79 0.38 10.51
CA SER A 138 -13.14 0.85 10.83
C SER A 138 -13.70 0.29 12.13
N SER A 139 -12.88 -0.36 12.98
CA SER A 139 -13.32 -0.93 14.27
C SER A 139 -13.55 0.12 15.39
N ARG A 140 -13.88 1.37 15.02
CA ARG A 140 -14.30 2.43 15.95
C ARG A 140 -15.74 2.85 15.73
#